data_AF-A0A6A3IS92-F1
#
_entry.id   AF-A0A6A3IS92-F1
#
_cell.length_a   1.000
_cell.length_b   1.000
_cell.length_c   1.000
_cell.angle_alpha   90.00
_cell.angle_beta   90.00
_cell.angle_gamma   90.00
#
_symmetry.space_group_name_H-M   'P 1'
#
loop_
_entity.id
_entity.type
_entity.pdbx_description
1 polymer ?
#
loop_
_entity_poly.entity_id
_entity_poly.type
_entity_poly.pdbx_seq_one_letter_code
_entity_poly.pdbx_strand_id
1 'polypeptide(L)'
;MAFQQRGCCEPVSTTEEDDEERGLPLPGLESLTRSNSQKQLDELVESGLGSINSFAALKLDDAGENIFKSPALKVWMKYVKRVEDNPTAVVLAKLKSHFGRSDDLAIALQKARLVKSTEKTASKLQTAQFEQWYAKGWATTADVVDNVFKFDAAAWRALDVRSAPRQVRKSYSEFLKANHPDFV
;
A
#
# COMPACT_ATOMS: atom_id res chain seq x y z
N MET A 1 -69.92 12.97 -9.34
CA MET A 1 -70.05 13.50 -7.96
C MET A 1 -69.63 12.40 -7.00
N ALA A 2 -68.56 12.70 -6.26
CA ALA A 2 -68.08 12.25 -4.94
C ALA A 2 -68.35 10.86 -4.30
N PHE A 3 -67.33 10.47 -3.50
CA PHE A 3 -67.28 9.63 -2.30
C PHE A 3 -66.86 8.13 -2.35
N GLN A 4 -65.54 7.91 -2.19
CA GLN A 4 -64.85 7.33 -1.00
C GLN A 4 -65.11 5.86 -0.52
N GLN A 5 -63.98 5.12 -0.46
CA GLN A 5 -63.51 4.07 0.49
C GLN A 5 -64.23 2.71 0.62
N ARG A 6 -63.44 1.63 0.55
CA ARG A 6 -63.08 0.72 1.68
C ARG A 6 -62.33 -0.53 1.20
N GLY A 7 -61.46 -1.09 2.06
CA GLY A 7 -61.15 -2.53 2.06
C GLY A 7 -59.67 -2.89 2.12
N CYS A 8 -59.30 -3.65 3.14
CA CYS A 8 -57.94 -3.91 3.63
C CYS A 8 -57.34 -5.26 3.16
N CYS A 9 -56.01 -5.40 3.37
CA CYS A 9 -55.22 -6.60 3.77
C CYS A 9 -54.98 -7.80 2.80
N GLU A 10 -53.73 -7.86 2.29
CA GLU A 10 -52.70 -8.95 2.30
C GLU A 10 -52.98 -10.34 1.64
N PRO A 11 -51.96 -11.16 1.23
CA PRO A 11 -50.58 -11.30 1.75
C PRO A 11 -49.41 -11.32 0.70
N VAL A 12 -48.26 -10.75 1.04
CA VAL A 12 -47.02 -11.38 1.58
C VAL A 12 -46.38 -12.44 0.67
N SER A 13 -45.17 -12.14 0.19
CA SER A 13 -44.02 -13.03 0.40
C SER A 13 -42.79 -12.18 0.67
N THR A 14 -42.30 -12.36 1.89
CA THR A 14 -41.17 -11.75 2.57
C THR A 14 -39.82 -12.15 1.97
N THR A 15 -38.91 -11.18 1.99
CA THR A 15 -37.53 -11.27 2.51
C THR A 15 -37.22 -9.83 2.96
N GLU A 16 -37.31 -9.39 4.23
CA GLU A 16 -36.61 -9.85 5.46
C GLU A 16 -35.14 -10.19 5.11
N GLU A 17 -34.10 -9.47 5.56
CA GLU A 17 -33.88 -8.71 6.81
C GLU A 17 -32.79 -7.61 6.62
N ASP A 18 -32.90 -6.55 7.45
CA ASP A 18 -31.87 -5.68 8.09
C ASP A 18 -30.88 -4.84 7.24
N ASP A 19 -30.66 -3.54 7.47
CA ASP A 19 -30.60 -2.80 8.73
C ASP A 19 -31.12 -1.35 8.60
N GLU A 20 -31.68 -0.89 9.71
CA GLU A 20 -32.09 0.48 10.03
C GLU A 20 -30.98 1.54 9.80
N GLU A 21 -31.25 2.51 8.93
CA GLU A 21 -30.73 3.88 9.04
C GLU A 21 -31.85 4.85 8.63
N ARG A 22 -32.91 4.92 9.46
CA ARG A 22 -33.83 6.06 9.48
C ARG A 22 -33.16 7.25 10.16
N GLY A 23 -32.13 7.80 9.51
CA GLY A 23 -31.51 9.07 9.89
C GLY A 23 -32.35 10.24 9.39
N LEU A 24 -32.88 11.05 10.32
CA LEU A 24 -33.45 12.35 10.00
C LEU A 24 -32.34 13.28 9.45
N PRO A 25 -32.54 14.00 8.34
CA PRO A 25 -31.54 14.93 7.85
C PRO A 25 -31.55 16.18 8.75
N LEU A 26 -30.58 16.27 9.66
CA LEU A 26 -30.26 17.49 10.39
C LEU A 26 -29.17 18.26 9.64
N PRO A 27 -29.47 19.43 9.06
CA PRO A 27 -28.44 20.29 8.48
C PRO A 27 -27.59 20.88 9.61
N GLY A 28 -26.30 20.53 9.68
CA GLY A 28 -25.34 21.13 10.62
C GLY A 28 -24.48 20.18 11.45
N LEU A 29 -24.62 18.86 11.30
CA LEU A 29 -23.75 17.87 11.98
C LEU A 29 -22.64 17.34 11.07
N GLU A 30 -21.86 18.22 10.43
CA GLU A 30 -20.81 17.81 9.49
C GLU A 30 -19.46 17.49 10.16
N SER A 31 -19.43 17.30 11.48
CA SER A 31 -18.22 16.95 12.20
C SER A 31 -18.48 15.82 13.18
N LEU A 32 -17.59 14.81 13.13
CA LEU A 32 -17.28 13.83 14.18
C LEU A 32 -17.83 12.40 14.04
N THR A 33 -17.76 11.79 12.85
CA THR A 33 -17.37 10.36 12.78
C THR A 33 -15.90 10.27 12.36
N ARG A 34 -14.98 10.29 13.34
CA ARG A 34 -13.55 10.11 13.08
C ARG A 34 -13.32 8.71 12.50
N SER A 35 -12.81 8.62 11.27
CA SER A 35 -12.52 7.32 10.62
C SER A 35 -11.57 6.46 11.47
N ASN A 36 -11.71 5.13 11.38
CA ASN A 36 -10.87 4.20 12.13
C ASN A 36 -9.37 4.43 11.90
N SER A 37 -8.96 4.72 10.66
CA SER A 37 -7.56 5.04 10.32
C SER A 37 -7.05 6.31 11.01
N GLN A 38 -7.92 7.30 11.23
CA GLN A 38 -7.55 8.51 11.94
C GLN A 38 -7.41 8.24 13.44
N LYS A 39 -8.34 7.46 14.01
CA LYS A 39 -8.25 6.99 15.41
C LYS A 39 -6.94 6.26 15.69
N GLN A 40 -6.57 5.29 14.85
CA GLN A 40 -5.32 4.53 15.00
C GLN A 40 -4.07 5.43 14.87
N LEU A 41 -4.11 6.46 14.03
CA LEU A 41 -3.00 7.38 13.89
C LEU A 41 -2.82 8.24 15.14
N ASP A 42 -3.92 8.72 15.71
CA ASP A 42 -3.88 9.59 16.90
C ASP A 42 -3.43 8.78 18.12
N GLU A 43 -3.91 7.55 18.29
CA GLU A 43 -3.46 6.63 19.34
C GLU A 43 -1.95 6.35 19.25
N LEU A 44 -1.41 6.14 18.04
CA LEU A 44 0.03 5.98 17.87
C LEU A 44 0.82 7.24 18.25
N VAL A 45 0.31 8.43 17.91
CA VAL A 45 0.93 9.70 18.29
C VAL A 45 0.93 9.90 19.79
N GLU A 46 -0.20 9.61 20.46
CA GLU A 46 -0.33 9.70 21.91
C GLU A 46 0.54 8.66 22.64
N SER A 47 0.70 7.46 22.08
CA SER A 47 1.53 6.40 22.66
C SER A 47 3.04 6.72 22.68
N GLY A 48 3.50 7.65 21.83
CA GLY A 48 4.93 7.98 21.71
C GLY A 48 5.84 6.84 21.21
N LEU A 49 5.26 5.78 20.64
CA LEU A 49 6.02 4.60 20.18
C LEU A 49 6.92 4.94 18.98
N GLY A 50 8.20 4.57 19.01
CA GLY A 50 9.07 4.69 17.84
C GLY A 50 8.50 3.96 16.60
N SER A 51 8.98 4.35 15.40
CA SER A 51 8.54 3.77 14.11
C SER A 51 8.57 2.24 14.06
N ILE A 52 9.55 1.60 14.73
CA ILE A 52 9.66 0.15 14.81
C ILE A 52 8.54 -0.46 15.66
N ASN A 53 8.34 0.06 16.88
CA ASN A 53 7.36 -0.50 17.83
C ASN A 53 5.92 -0.26 17.37
N SER A 54 5.66 0.89 16.73
CA SER A 54 4.35 1.20 16.14
C SER A 54 3.96 0.26 14.98
N PHE A 55 4.93 -0.32 14.27
CA PHE A 55 4.66 -1.33 13.24
C PHE A 55 4.08 -2.62 13.86
N ALA A 56 4.69 -3.09 14.95
CA ALA A 56 4.23 -4.25 15.70
C ALA A 56 2.88 -4.00 16.40
N ALA A 57 2.69 -2.81 16.97
CA ALA A 57 1.42 -2.40 17.58
C ALA A 57 0.24 -2.47 16.60
N LEU A 58 0.50 -2.22 15.31
CA LEU A 58 -0.48 -2.35 14.23
C LEU A 58 -0.60 -3.77 13.65
N LYS A 59 0.07 -4.77 14.25
CA LYS A 59 0.10 -6.18 13.83
C LYS A 59 0.53 -6.36 12.37
N LEU A 60 1.45 -5.50 11.91
CA LEU A 60 1.91 -5.54 10.52
C LEU A 60 2.98 -6.61 10.29
N ASP A 61 3.68 -7.07 11.33
CA ASP A 61 4.67 -8.16 11.21
C ASP A 61 4.01 -9.48 10.76
N ASP A 62 2.74 -9.72 11.10
CA ASP A 62 1.99 -10.92 10.71
C ASP A 62 1.31 -10.81 9.34
N ALA A 63 1.39 -9.65 8.67
CA ALA A 63 0.65 -9.39 7.44
C ALA A 63 1.20 -10.12 6.20
N GLY A 64 2.40 -10.70 6.29
CA GLY A 64 3.06 -11.43 5.20
C GLY A 64 3.09 -10.64 3.89
N GLU A 65 2.78 -11.32 2.77
CA GLU A 65 2.71 -10.69 1.45
C GLU A 65 1.51 -9.75 1.26
N ASN A 66 0.47 -9.86 2.10
CA ASN A 66 -0.74 -9.06 2.00
C ASN A 66 -0.61 -7.68 2.66
N ILE A 67 0.56 -7.34 3.20
CA ILE A 67 0.82 -6.08 3.90
C ILE A 67 0.41 -4.85 3.07
N PHE A 68 0.58 -4.87 1.76
CA PHE A 68 0.21 -3.74 0.89
C PHE A 68 -1.30 -3.50 0.80
N LYS A 69 -2.13 -4.51 1.10
CA LYS A 69 -3.59 -4.39 1.19
C LYS A 69 -4.04 -3.84 2.54
N SER A 70 -3.19 -3.92 3.57
CA SER A 70 -3.53 -3.50 4.92
C SER A 70 -3.75 -1.98 5.01
N PRO A 71 -4.93 -1.51 5.45
CA PRO A 71 -5.15 -0.10 5.75
C PRO A 71 -4.20 0.40 6.85
N ALA A 72 -3.81 -0.47 7.78
CA ALA A 72 -2.88 -0.14 8.87
C ALA A 72 -1.48 0.20 8.35
N LEU A 73 -1.03 -0.36 7.21
CA LEU A 73 0.23 0.06 6.58
C LEU A 73 0.19 1.55 6.20
N LYS A 74 -0.95 2.04 5.68
CA LYS A 74 -1.11 3.45 5.33
C LYS A 74 -1.11 4.36 6.56
N VAL A 75 -1.69 3.90 7.66
CA VAL A 75 -1.65 4.60 8.96
C VAL A 75 -0.21 4.67 9.46
N TRP A 76 0.50 3.55 9.47
CA TRP A 76 1.89 3.47 9.89
C TRP A 76 2.81 4.37 9.07
N MET A 77 2.69 4.36 7.74
CA MET A 77 3.49 5.26 6.88
C MET A 77 3.20 6.75 7.16
N LYS A 78 1.95 7.12 7.49
CA LYS A 78 1.61 8.48 7.92
C LYS A 78 2.23 8.81 9.27
N TYR A 79 2.23 7.84 10.19
CA TYR A 79 2.86 7.98 11.50
C TYR A 79 4.38 8.22 11.36
N VAL A 80 5.07 7.36 10.62
CA VAL A 80 6.50 7.50 10.31
C VAL A 80 6.81 8.87 9.69
N LYS A 81 5.98 9.35 8.76
CA LYS A 81 6.13 10.70 8.18
C LYS A 81 6.04 11.84 9.20
N ARG A 82 5.36 11.64 10.33
CA ARG A 82 5.23 12.66 11.39
C ARG A 82 6.39 12.64 12.38
N VAL A 83 7.01 11.49 12.61
CA VAL A 83 7.95 11.29 13.73
C VAL A 83 9.40 11.07 13.29
N GLU A 84 9.65 10.76 12.03
CA GLU A 84 11.00 10.50 11.50
C GLU A 84 11.46 11.60 10.55
N ASP A 85 12.74 11.96 10.61
CA ASP A 85 13.37 12.94 9.71
C ASP A 85 13.48 12.42 8.27
N ASN A 86 13.79 11.12 8.12
CA ASN A 86 13.86 10.44 6.82
C ASN A 86 12.84 9.31 6.73
N PRO A 87 11.54 9.64 6.58
CA PRO A 87 10.47 8.66 6.69
C PRO A 87 10.53 7.61 5.57
N THR A 88 10.94 8.01 4.37
CA THR A 88 11.07 7.10 3.23
C THR A 88 12.11 6.01 3.50
N ALA A 89 13.26 6.37 4.07
CA ALA A 89 14.29 5.40 4.42
C ALA A 89 13.82 4.42 5.49
N VAL A 90 13.15 4.91 6.53
CA VAL A 90 12.60 4.07 7.61
C VAL A 90 11.55 3.10 7.08
N VAL A 91 10.61 3.57 6.26
CA VAL A 91 9.57 2.71 5.64
C VAL A 91 10.20 1.61 4.80
N LEU A 92 11.13 1.94 3.90
CA LEU A 92 11.76 0.96 3.03
C LEU A 92 12.63 -0.03 3.82
N ALA A 93 13.35 0.43 4.84
CA ALA A 93 14.16 -0.44 5.69
C ALA A 93 13.30 -1.44 6.48
N LYS A 94 12.20 -0.99 7.09
CA LYS A 94 11.30 -1.88 7.84
C LYS A 94 10.58 -2.86 6.91
N LEU A 95 10.09 -2.42 5.75
CA LEU A 95 9.50 -3.32 4.76
C LEU A 95 10.53 -4.33 4.23
N LYS A 96 11.77 -3.92 3.99
CA LYS A 96 12.84 -4.84 3.59
C LYS A 96 13.10 -5.90 4.67
N SER A 97 13.12 -5.50 5.94
CA SER A 97 13.24 -6.43 7.06
C SER A 97 12.05 -7.39 7.15
N HIS A 98 10.84 -6.93 6.83
CA HIS A 98 9.62 -7.75 6.82
C HIS A 98 9.68 -8.85 5.76
N PHE A 99 10.18 -8.54 4.57
CA PHE A 99 10.35 -9.52 3.48
C PHE A 99 11.68 -10.32 3.55
N GLY A 100 12.61 -9.92 4.42
CA GLY A 100 13.88 -10.62 4.64
C GLY A 100 14.97 -10.26 3.64
N ARG A 101 14.82 -10.61 2.35
CA ARG A 101 15.86 -10.35 1.33
C ARG A 101 15.65 -9.05 0.56
N SER A 102 16.72 -8.55 -0.06
CA SER A 102 16.70 -7.31 -0.85
C SER A 102 15.85 -7.40 -2.12
N ASP A 103 15.85 -8.57 -2.76
CA ASP A 103 15.06 -8.88 -3.96
C ASP A 103 13.57 -9.06 -3.64
N ASP A 104 13.25 -9.65 -2.48
CA ASP A 104 11.87 -9.97 -2.11
C ASP A 104 10.98 -8.73 -2.02
N LEU A 105 11.47 -7.63 -1.43
CA LEU A 105 10.72 -6.38 -1.40
C LEU A 105 10.46 -5.82 -2.81
N ALA A 106 11.48 -5.83 -3.68
CA ALA A 106 11.33 -5.31 -5.05
C ALA A 106 10.33 -6.13 -5.86
N ILE A 107 10.36 -7.46 -5.71
CA ILE A 107 9.42 -8.39 -6.32
C ILE A 107 8.01 -8.19 -5.76
N ALA A 108 7.87 -8.05 -4.44
CA ALA A 108 6.59 -7.88 -3.78
C ALA A 108 5.93 -6.55 -4.18
N LEU A 109 6.70 -5.47 -4.26
CA LEU A 109 6.25 -4.19 -4.78
C LEU A 109 5.83 -4.29 -6.25
N GLN A 110 6.62 -4.97 -7.09
CA GLN A 110 6.27 -5.17 -8.49
C GLN A 110 4.94 -5.92 -8.64
N LYS A 111 4.73 -7.00 -7.87
CA LYS A 111 3.47 -7.75 -7.85
C LYS A 111 2.31 -6.88 -7.35
N ALA A 112 2.51 -6.13 -6.28
CA ALA A 112 1.49 -5.25 -5.70
C ALA A 112 1.12 -4.08 -6.62
N ARG A 113 1.98 -3.67 -7.54
CA ARG A 113 1.65 -2.69 -8.58
C ARG A 113 0.64 -3.21 -9.61
N LEU A 114 0.62 -4.52 -9.85
CA LEU A 114 -0.30 -5.14 -10.81
C LEU A 114 -1.72 -5.31 -10.25
N VAL A 115 -1.92 -5.04 -8.96
CA VAL A 115 -3.21 -5.16 -8.29
C VAL A 115 -3.79 -3.76 -8.04
N LYS A 116 -4.94 -3.46 -8.66
CA LYS A 116 -5.59 -2.13 -8.63
C LYS A 116 -5.71 -1.52 -7.23
N SER A 117 -6.06 -2.33 -6.22
CA SER A 117 -6.27 -1.84 -4.85
C SER A 117 -4.97 -1.43 -4.13
N THR A 118 -3.83 -1.96 -4.55
CA THR A 118 -2.51 -1.70 -3.96
C THR A 118 -1.58 -0.88 -4.86
N GLU A 119 -1.94 -0.72 -6.13
CA GLU A 119 -1.14 -0.08 -7.18
C GLU A 119 -0.56 1.27 -6.76
N LYS A 120 -1.40 2.17 -6.23
CA LYS A 120 -0.98 3.53 -5.86
C LYS A 120 0.06 3.53 -4.74
N THR A 121 -0.12 2.66 -3.74
CA THR A 121 0.83 2.55 -2.62
C THR A 121 2.12 1.89 -3.09
N ALA A 122 2.01 0.77 -3.81
CA ALA A 122 3.14 0.00 -4.29
C ALA A 122 4.00 0.80 -5.27
N SER A 123 3.38 1.58 -6.17
CA SER A 123 4.12 2.42 -7.12
C SER A 123 4.93 3.49 -6.40
N LYS A 124 4.35 4.18 -5.40
CA LYS A 124 5.09 5.17 -4.61
C LYS A 124 6.29 4.57 -3.88
N LEU A 125 6.10 3.42 -3.25
CA LEU A 125 7.17 2.71 -2.54
C LEU A 125 8.24 2.20 -3.52
N GLN A 126 7.85 1.73 -4.70
CA GLN A 126 8.81 1.25 -5.69
C GLN A 126 9.61 2.41 -6.32
N THR A 127 8.98 3.55 -6.59
CA THR A 127 9.71 4.76 -7.02
C THR A 127 10.73 5.18 -5.96
N ALA A 128 10.34 5.24 -4.69
CA ALA A 128 11.27 5.55 -3.61
C ALA A 128 12.40 4.51 -3.48
N GLN A 129 12.11 3.22 -3.69
CA GLN A 129 13.13 2.17 -3.73
C GLN A 129 14.12 2.41 -4.87
N PHE A 130 13.65 2.83 -6.04
CA PHE A 130 14.48 3.12 -7.21
C PHE A 130 15.33 4.38 -7.03
N GLU A 131 14.79 5.43 -6.40
CA GLU A 131 15.55 6.62 -6.01
C GLU A 131 16.70 6.25 -5.06
N GLN A 132 16.46 5.38 -4.08
CA GLN A 132 17.53 4.89 -3.19
C GLN A 132 18.58 4.07 -3.92
N TRP A 133 18.20 3.28 -4.91
CA TRP A 133 19.15 2.54 -5.75
C TRP A 133 20.00 3.50 -6.57
N TYR A 134 19.37 4.49 -7.19
CA TYR A 134 20.09 5.51 -7.96
C TYR A 134 21.07 6.31 -7.08
N ALA A 135 20.64 6.73 -5.88
CA ALA A 135 21.48 7.44 -4.93
C ALA A 135 22.69 6.61 -4.43
N LYS A 136 22.66 5.28 -4.57
CA LYS A 136 23.80 4.38 -4.32
C LYS A 136 24.77 4.25 -5.51
N GLY A 137 24.48 4.92 -6.62
CA GLY A 137 25.27 4.87 -7.85
C GLY A 137 24.85 3.76 -8.81
N TRP A 138 23.71 3.10 -8.62
CA TRP A 138 23.19 2.07 -9.53
C TRP A 138 22.54 2.68 -10.77
N ALA A 139 23.29 3.47 -11.53
CA ALA A 139 22.76 4.27 -12.64
C ALA A 139 22.34 3.42 -13.86
N THR A 140 22.62 2.13 -13.88
CA THR A 140 22.27 1.24 -15.00
C THR A 140 21.33 0.12 -14.57
N THR A 141 20.64 -0.46 -15.56
CA THR A 141 19.81 -1.64 -15.30
C THR A 141 20.60 -2.91 -15.01
N ALA A 142 21.91 -2.94 -15.29
CA ALA A 142 22.79 -4.05 -14.94
C ALA A 142 23.07 -4.06 -13.43
N ASP A 143 23.26 -2.88 -12.82
CA ASP A 143 23.50 -2.74 -11.39
C ASP A 143 22.40 -3.38 -10.54
N VAL A 144 21.14 -3.29 -10.97
CA VAL A 144 20.02 -3.94 -10.27
C VAL A 144 20.12 -5.47 -10.36
N VAL A 145 20.54 -6.01 -11.51
CA VAL A 145 20.72 -7.46 -11.67
C VAL A 145 21.82 -7.95 -10.73
N ASP A 146 22.94 -7.23 -10.66
CA ASP A 146 24.11 -7.64 -9.90
C ASP A 146 23.93 -7.41 -8.39
N ASN A 147 23.34 -6.28 -7.99
CA ASN A 147 23.27 -5.88 -6.58
C ASN A 147 21.98 -6.30 -5.87
N VAL A 148 20.84 -6.36 -6.58
CA VAL A 148 19.55 -6.72 -5.98
C VAL A 148 19.30 -8.21 -6.12
N PHE A 149 19.36 -8.73 -7.35
CA PHE A 149 19.04 -10.12 -7.65
C PHE A 149 20.24 -11.05 -7.59
N LYS A 150 21.46 -10.51 -7.71
CA LYS A 150 22.73 -11.25 -7.66
C LYS A 150 22.79 -12.41 -8.66
N PHE A 151 22.26 -12.19 -9.86
CA PHE A 151 22.31 -13.19 -10.93
C PHE A 151 23.55 -13.03 -11.81
N ASP A 152 24.22 -14.13 -12.11
CA ASP A 152 25.20 -14.15 -13.19
C ASP A 152 24.53 -14.06 -14.58
N ALA A 153 25.35 -13.90 -15.62
CA ALA A 153 24.86 -13.70 -16.98
C ALA A 153 24.12 -14.92 -17.57
N ALA A 154 24.40 -16.14 -17.11
CA ALA A 154 23.71 -17.36 -17.55
C ALA A 154 22.37 -17.50 -16.82
N ALA A 155 22.38 -17.36 -15.48
CA ALA A 155 21.19 -17.35 -14.64
C ALA A 155 20.20 -16.29 -15.11
N TRP A 156 20.67 -15.06 -15.38
CA TRP A 156 19.83 -13.99 -15.90
C TRP A 156 19.20 -14.35 -17.24
N ARG A 157 19.98 -14.89 -18.20
CA ARG A 157 19.47 -15.28 -19.53
C ARG A 157 18.44 -16.40 -19.48
N ALA A 158 18.56 -17.32 -18.51
CA ALA A 158 17.62 -18.42 -18.33
C ALA A 158 16.26 -18.00 -17.76
N LEU A 159 16.15 -16.80 -17.16
CA LEU A 159 14.88 -16.32 -16.60
C LEU A 159 13.81 -16.09 -17.68
N ASP A 160 12.58 -16.53 -17.39
CA ASP A 160 11.40 -16.17 -18.17
C ASP A 160 11.27 -14.65 -18.28
N VAL A 161 10.95 -14.15 -19.47
CA VAL A 161 10.87 -12.70 -19.77
C VAL A 161 9.82 -11.97 -18.94
N ARG A 162 8.78 -12.69 -18.47
CA ARG A 162 7.70 -12.17 -17.63
C ARG A 162 7.97 -12.39 -16.14
N SER A 163 9.10 -13.01 -15.76
CA SER A 163 9.48 -13.18 -14.36
C SER A 163 9.55 -11.84 -13.62
N ALA A 164 9.30 -11.86 -12.31
CA ALA A 164 9.31 -10.64 -11.51
C ALA A 164 10.65 -9.87 -11.58
N PRO A 165 11.84 -10.52 -11.53
CA PRO A 165 13.11 -9.80 -11.70
C PRO A 165 13.22 -9.06 -13.04
N ARG A 166 12.74 -9.67 -14.14
CA ARG A 166 12.70 -9.04 -15.47
C ARG A 166 11.80 -7.82 -15.49
N GLN A 167 10.62 -7.93 -14.86
CA GLN A 167 9.69 -6.81 -14.75
C GLN A 167 10.25 -5.67 -13.88
N VAL A 168 10.88 -5.98 -12.75
CA VAL A 168 11.53 -4.98 -11.88
C VAL A 168 12.62 -4.24 -12.66
N ARG A 169 13.50 -4.96 -13.38
CA ARG A 169 14.53 -4.33 -14.21
C ARG A 169 13.93 -3.42 -15.29
N LYS A 170 12.84 -3.85 -15.93
CA LYS A 170 12.11 -3.03 -16.92
C LYS A 170 11.57 -1.75 -16.29
N SER A 171 10.88 -1.85 -15.15
CA SER A 171 10.37 -0.68 -14.44
C SER A 171 11.48 0.23 -13.93
N TYR A 172 12.64 -0.29 -13.56
CA TYR A 172 13.80 0.53 -13.24
C TYR A 172 14.34 1.29 -14.46
N SER A 173 14.39 0.64 -15.63
CA SER A 173 14.75 1.32 -16.89
C SER A 173 13.81 2.49 -17.21
N GLU A 174 12.50 2.28 -17.03
CA GLU A 174 11.49 3.34 -17.23
C GLU A 174 11.68 4.48 -16.23
N PHE A 175 11.98 4.16 -14.96
CA PHE A 175 12.30 5.15 -13.94
C PHE A 175 13.52 5.99 -14.32
N LEU A 176 14.62 5.35 -14.74
CA LEU A 176 15.83 6.05 -15.16
C LEU A 176 15.54 6.99 -16.35
N LYS A 177 14.81 6.53 -17.36
CA LYS A 177 14.44 7.35 -18.52
C LYS A 177 13.59 8.56 -18.14
N ALA A 178 12.66 8.38 -17.20
CA ALA A 178 11.73 9.42 -16.81
C ALA A 178 12.34 10.47 -15.86
N ASN A 179 13.29 10.08 -15.01
CA ASN A 179 13.78 10.93 -13.92
C ASN A 179 15.27 11.28 -14.02
N HIS A 180 16.04 10.53 -14.82
CA HIS A 180 17.48 10.68 -15.00
C HIS A 180 17.89 10.48 -16.49
N PRO A 181 17.28 11.24 -17.43
CA PRO A 181 17.42 10.99 -18.87
C PRO A 181 18.84 11.19 -19.40
N ASP A 182 19.67 11.97 -18.72
CA ASP A 182 21.04 12.28 -19.15
C ASP A 182 22.01 11.08 -19.07
N PHE A 183 21.57 9.97 -18.49
CA PHE A 183 22.39 8.77 -18.22
C PHE A 183 21.82 7.47 -18.81
N VAL A 184 20.82 7.55 -19.70
CA VAL A 184 20.17 6.38 -20.33
C VAL A 184 20.48 6.25 -21.82
#